data_AF-A0A373DC83-F1
#
_entry.id   AF-A0A373DC83-F1
#
_cell.length_a   1.000
_cell.length_b   1.000
_cell.length_c   1.000
_cell.angle_alpha   90.00
_cell.angle_beta   90.00
_cell.angle_gamma   90.00
#
_symmetry.space_group_name_H-M   'P 1'
#
loop_
_entity.id
_entity.type
_entity.pdbx_description
1 polymer ?
#
loop_
_entity_poly.entity_id
_entity_poly.type
_entity_poly.pdbx_seq_one_letter_code
_entity_poly.pdbx_strand_id
1 'polypeptide(L)'
;MLDKNGMEIKTGMVVEIKDAFFKNDNGLYFVEHSAGDPDWCGSDHSLRKISKRGKISQAKHNLCFWPIGIFISDRFKAAEARTWNKEHATIEIRTEIDRSEVAAYFNQMAEDLTDRIQREAWDYGEESQTVKTSTAIQKHYRQVASEILA
;
A
#
# COMPACT_ATOMS: atom_id res chain seq x y z
N MET A 1 5.52 7.85 6.46
CA MET A 1 4.77 8.89 7.22
C MET A 1 4.42 8.37 8.60
N LEU A 2 4.03 9.24 9.54
CA LEU A 2 3.62 8.82 10.88
C LEU A 2 2.09 8.67 10.97
N ASP A 3 1.64 7.75 11.81
CA ASP A 3 0.26 7.64 12.24
C ASP A 3 -0.09 8.70 13.30
N LYS A 4 -1.36 8.75 13.73
CA LYS A 4 -1.82 9.72 14.74
C LYS A 4 -1.11 9.59 16.10
N ASN A 5 -0.49 8.45 16.37
CA ASN A 5 0.24 8.16 17.61
C ASN A 5 1.76 8.36 17.44
N GLY A 6 2.22 8.86 16.28
CA GLY A 6 3.63 9.09 15.99
C GLY A 6 4.41 7.86 15.55
N MET A 7 3.74 6.74 15.25
CA MET A 7 4.38 5.52 14.76
C MET A 7 4.57 5.56 13.25
N GLU A 8 5.72 5.09 12.77
CA GLU A 8 6.00 5.03 11.34
C GLU A 8 5.14 3.98 10.62
N ILE A 9 4.41 4.43 9.60
CA ILE A 9 3.60 3.59 8.73
C ILE A 9 4.51 2.96 7.67
N LYS A 10 4.46 1.63 7.58
CA LYS A 10 5.26 0.83 6.65
C LYS A 10 4.39 -0.13 5.86
N THR A 11 4.92 -0.57 4.72
CA THR A 11 4.32 -1.59 3.86
C THR A 11 4.06 -2.88 4.62
N GLY A 12 2.88 -3.47 4.40
CA GLY A 12 2.40 -4.65 5.14
C GLY A 12 1.68 -4.36 6.45
N MET A 13 1.71 -3.12 6.97
CA MET A 13 0.92 -2.75 8.15
C MET A 13 -0.55 -2.58 7.81
N VAL A 14 -1.43 -2.87 8.78
CA VAL A 14 -2.86 -2.54 8.69
C VAL A 14 -3.10 -1.21 9.37
N VAL A 15 -3.89 -0.36 8.74
CA VAL A 15 -4.21 1.01 9.16
C VAL A 15 -5.71 1.24 9.09
N GLU A 16 -6.22 2.08 9.98
CA GLU A 16 -7.60 2.56 9.96
C GLU A 16 -7.62 4.06 9.66
N ILE A 17 -8.40 4.46 8.65
CA ILE A 17 -8.69 5.87 8.35
C ILE A 17 -10.03 6.25 8.97
N LYS A 18 -10.06 7.39 9.67
CA LYS A 18 -11.26 8.02 10.23
C LYS A 18 -11.36 9.48 9.85
N ASP A 19 -12.58 10.01 9.96
CA ASP A 19 -12.95 11.42 9.77
C ASP A 19 -12.61 12.01 8.39
N ALA A 20 -12.45 11.14 7.39
CA ALA A 20 -12.30 11.55 6.00
C ALA A 20 -13.60 12.12 5.43
N PHE A 21 -13.48 13.14 4.58
CA PHE A 21 -14.57 13.86 3.94
C PHE A 21 -15.52 12.94 3.18
N PHE A 22 -14.98 12.03 2.35
CA PHE A 22 -15.78 11.01 1.70
C PHE A 22 -15.91 9.79 2.61
N LYS A 23 -17.14 9.39 2.90
CA LYS A 23 -17.44 8.22 3.74
C LYS A 23 -16.74 6.94 3.26
N ASN A 24 -16.53 6.79 1.95
CA ASN A 24 -15.91 5.59 1.37
C ASN A 24 -14.41 5.46 1.69
N ASP A 25 -13.72 6.55 2.02
CA ASP A 25 -12.29 6.56 2.37
C ASP A 25 -12.06 6.15 3.83
N ASN A 26 -13.11 6.18 4.65
CA ASN A 26 -13.06 5.70 6.03
C ASN A 26 -13.13 4.18 6.06
N GLY A 27 -12.24 3.54 6.81
CA GLY A 27 -12.22 2.09 6.94
C GLY A 27 -10.84 1.53 7.25
N LEU A 28 -10.76 0.20 7.18
CA LEU A 28 -9.53 -0.56 7.36
C LEU A 28 -8.85 -0.84 6.02
N TYR A 29 -7.55 -0.65 6.00
CA TYR A 29 -6.70 -0.88 4.84
C TYR A 29 -5.41 -1.56 5.28
N PHE A 30 -4.75 -2.29 4.38
CA PHE A 30 -3.33 -2.55 4.53
C PHE A 30 -2.53 -1.60 3.63
N VAL A 31 -1.32 -1.28 4.05
CA VAL A 31 -0.37 -0.48 3.29
C VAL A 31 0.25 -1.38 2.24
N GLU A 32 -0.09 -1.13 0.99
CA GLU A 32 0.40 -1.91 -0.14
C GLU A 32 1.75 -1.41 -0.62
N HIS A 33 1.91 -0.08 -0.69
CA HIS A 33 3.16 0.56 -1.07
C HIS A 33 3.39 1.78 -0.19
N SER A 34 4.64 2.00 0.19
CA SER A 34 5.12 3.14 0.95
C SER A 34 6.11 3.97 0.14
N ALA A 35 6.20 5.25 0.47
CA ALA A 35 7.21 6.13 -0.11
C ALA A 35 8.61 5.56 0.14
N GLY A 36 9.36 5.33 -0.95
CA GLY A 36 10.70 4.74 -0.91
C GLY A 36 10.76 3.24 -1.16
N ASP A 37 9.61 2.56 -1.29
CA ASP A 37 9.60 1.16 -1.72
C ASP A 37 10.16 1.03 -3.15
N PRO A 38 10.90 -0.05 -3.48
CA PRO A 38 11.57 -0.19 -4.78
C PRO A 38 10.63 -0.16 -6.00
N ASP A 39 9.35 -0.50 -5.81
CA ASP A 39 8.31 -0.55 -6.84
C ASP A 39 7.39 0.69 -6.83
N TRP A 40 7.66 1.66 -5.94
CA TRP A 40 6.77 2.79 -5.72
C TRP A 40 7.44 4.12 -6.03
N CYS A 41 6.89 4.82 -7.03
CA CYS A 41 7.37 6.15 -7.43
C CYS A 41 6.64 7.30 -6.72
N GLY A 42 5.60 7.00 -5.93
CA GLY A 42 4.82 8.01 -5.22
C GLY A 42 5.44 8.44 -3.90
N SER A 43 5.13 9.67 -3.46
CA SER A 43 5.43 10.14 -2.11
C SER A 43 4.40 9.70 -1.07
N ASP A 44 3.26 9.20 -1.53
CA ASP A 44 2.10 8.83 -0.71
C ASP A 44 2.15 7.32 -0.38
N HIS A 45 1.41 6.87 0.64
CA HIS A 45 1.17 5.44 0.83
C HIS A 45 -0.02 5.01 -0.04
N SER A 46 0.16 3.93 -0.81
CA SER A 46 -0.96 3.23 -1.46
C SER A 46 -1.60 2.25 -0.49
N LEU A 47 -2.92 2.32 -0.37
CA LEU A 47 -3.70 1.56 0.60
C LEU A 47 -4.73 0.68 -0.11
N ARG A 48 -4.94 -0.52 0.42
CA ARG A 48 -5.95 -1.45 -0.11
C ARG A 48 -6.86 -1.97 1.00
N LYS A 49 -8.18 -1.89 0.77
CA LYS A 49 -9.20 -2.22 1.78
C LYS A 49 -9.05 -3.66 2.28
N ILE A 50 -9.15 -3.81 3.58
CA ILE A 50 -9.15 -5.08 4.28
C ILE A 50 -10.33 -5.14 5.25
N SER A 51 -10.91 -6.32 5.43
CA SER A 51 -11.96 -6.52 6.42
C SER A 51 -11.39 -6.63 7.83
N LYS A 52 -12.25 -6.50 8.85
CA LYS A 52 -11.89 -6.78 10.25
C LYS A 52 -11.37 -8.21 10.49
N ARG A 53 -11.63 -9.14 9.57
CA ARG A 53 -11.18 -10.53 9.63
C ARG A 53 -9.88 -10.78 8.85
N GLY A 54 -9.20 -9.72 8.37
CA GLY A 54 -7.98 -9.87 7.58
C GLY A 54 -8.19 -10.20 6.09
N LYS A 55 -9.44 -10.30 5.62
CA LYS A 55 -9.73 -10.57 4.18
C LYS A 55 -9.51 -9.33 3.32
N ILE A 56 -8.68 -9.44 2.28
CA ILE A 56 -8.40 -8.37 1.32
C ILE A 56 -9.61 -8.18 0.41
N SER A 57 -10.04 -6.93 0.25
CA SER A 57 -11.19 -6.62 -0.60
C SER A 57 -10.86 -6.78 -2.08
N GLN A 58 -11.72 -7.48 -2.82
CA GLN A 58 -11.68 -7.63 -4.28
C GLN A 58 -12.65 -6.66 -4.99
N ALA A 59 -13.28 -5.74 -4.25
CA ALA A 59 -14.23 -4.81 -4.82
C ALA A 59 -13.54 -3.75 -5.70
N LYS A 60 -14.22 -3.28 -6.74
CA LYS A 60 -13.70 -2.27 -7.69
C LYS A 60 -13.19 -0.98 -7.01
N HIS A 61 -13.80 -0.58 -5.89
CA HIS A 61 -13.47 0.65 -5.16
C HIS A 61 -12.81 0.33 -3.80
N ASN A 62 -11.72 -0.43 -3.85
CA ASN A 62 -10.94 -0.89 -2.70
C ASN A 62 -9.63 -0.12 -2.45
N LEU A 63 -9.23 0.79 -3.34
CA LEU A 63 -8.00 1.56 -3.20
C LEU A 63 -8.23 2.89 -2.47
N CYS A 64 -7.25 3.32 -1.70
CA CYS A 64 -7.15 4.64 -1.10
C CYS A 64 -5.67 5.06 -1.04
N PHE A 65 -5.41 6.31 -0.68
CA PHE A 65 -4.06 6.81 -0.49
C PHE A 65 -3.94 7.49 0.87
N TRP A 66 -2.72 7.57 1.39
CA TRP A 66 -2.40 8.43 2.53
C TRP A 66 -1.18 9.30 2.22
N PRO A 67 -1.32 10.64 2.18
CA PRO A 67 -2.53 11.43 2.42
C PRO A 67 -3.68 11.13 1.44
N ILE A 68 -4.92 11.43 1.83
CA ILE A 68 -6.11 11.02 1.05
C ILE A 68 -6.16 11.73 -0.31
N GLY A 69 -6.04 10.96 -1.39
CA GLY A 69 -6.17 11.42 -2.76
C GLY A 69 -7.63 11.66 -3.16
N ILE A 70 -7.91 12.82 -3.78
CA ILE A 70 -9.26 13.21 -4.21
C ILE A 70 -9.38 13.18 -5.74
N PHE A 71 -10.15 12.23 -6.26
CA PHE A 71 -10.30 11.94 -7.69
C PHE A 71 -11.72 12.21 -8.20
N ILE A 72 -12.20 13.44 -8.05
CA ILE A 72 -13.51 13.88 -8.58
C ILE A 72 -13.34 15.04 -9.58
N SER A 73 -14.32 15.19 -10.47
CA SER A 73 -14.33 16.23 -11.50
C SER A 73 -14.63 17.62 -10.94
N ASP A 74 -15.51 17.71 -9.93
CA ASP A 74 -15.88 18.96 -9.28
C ASP A 74 -14.70 19.52 -8.47
N ARG A 75 -14.15 20.65 -8.94
CA ARG A 75 -12.95 21.27 -8.38
C ARG A 75 -13.19 21.98 -7.06
N PHE A 76 -14.38 22.56 -6.85
CA PHE A 76 -14.73 23.21 -5.58
C PHE A 76 -14.86 22.17 -4.48
N LYS A 77 -15.63 21.11 -4.76
CA LYS A 77 -15.77 20.00 -3.82
C LYS A 77 -14.45 19.28 -3.58
N ALA A 78 -13.58 19.16 -4.59
CA ALA A 78 -12.26 18.59 -4.41
C ALA A 78 -11.36 19.45 -3.50
N ALA A 79 -11.43 20.78 -3.61
CA ALA A 79 -10.67 21.68 -2.75
C ALA A 79 -11.18 21.65 -1.30
N GLU A 80 -12.50 21.62 -1.11
CA GLU A 80 -13.14 21.45 0.19
C GLU A 80 -12.71 20.13 0.85
N ALA A 81 -12.80 19.01 0.11
CA ALA A 81 -12.41 17.70 0.61
C ALA A 81 -10.92 17.62 1.00
N ARG A 82 -10.03 18.25 0.22
CA ARG A 82 -8.60 18.32 0.56
C ARG A 82 -8.35 19.09 1.85
N THR A 83 -9.04 20.22 2.02
CA THR A 83 -8.93 21.07 3.22
C THR A 83 -9.43 20.30 4.44
N TRP A 84 -10.62 19.72 4.34
CA TRP A 84 -11.20 18.89 5.40
C TRP A 84 -10.30 17.72 5.78
N ASN A 85 -9.84 16.93 4.80
CA ASN A 85 -9.01 15.77 5.08
C ASN A 85 -7.68 16.13 5.75
N LYS A 86 -7.08 17.27 5.36
CA LYS A 86 -5.85 17.74 5.98
C LYS A 86 -6.06 18.12 7.46
N GLU A 87 -7.23 18.62 7.82
CA GLU A 87 -7.54 19.10 9.17
C GLU A 87 -8.12 18.01 10.07
N HIS A 88 -8.88 17.07 9.51
CA HIS A 88 -9.70 16.14 10.28
C HIS A 88 -9.33 14.67 10.10
N ALA A 89 -8.88 14.27 8.91
CA ALA A 89 -8.66 12.84 8.66
C ALA A 89 -7.50 12.34 9.51
N THR A 90 -7.68 11.17 10.13
CA THR A 90 -6.65 10.51 10.92
C THR A 90 -6.38 9.13 10.39
N ILE A 91 -5.14 8.67 10.54
CA ILE A 91 -4.72 7.31 10.25
C ILE A 91 -4.10 6.71 11.50
N GLU A 92 -4.40 5.44 11.77
CA GLU A 92 -3.91 4.73 12.96
C GLU A 92 -3.52 3.31 12.59
N ILE A 93 -2.36 2.86 13.04
CA ILE A 93 -1.93 1.48 12.84
C ILE A 93 -2.77 0.54 13.73
N ARG A 94 -3.28 -0.54 13.14
CA ARG A 94 -4.07 -1.59 13.80
C ARG A 94 -3.28 -2.89 13.81
N THR A 95 -2.83 -3.31 14.99
CA THR A 95 -2.03 -4.53 15.18
C THR A 95 -2.89 -5.75 15.52
N GLU A 96 -4.16 -5.54 15.85
CA GLU A 96 -5.11 -6.58 16.26
C GLU A 96 -5.72 -7.37 15.09
N ILE A 97 -5.52 -6.91 13.85
CA ILE A 97 -6.09 -7.53 12.65
C ILE A 97 -5.15 -8.64 12.16
N ASP A 98 -5.73 -9.78 11.79
CA ASP A 98 -4.97 -10.87 11.14
C ASP A 98 -4.40 -10.39 9.80
N ARG A 99 -3.09 -10.61 9.63
CA ARG A 99 -2.31 -10.19 8.46
C ARG A 99 -1.80 -11.37 7.64
N SER A 100 -2.24 -12.60 7.94
CA SER A 100 -1.86 -13.81 7.19
C SER A 100 -2.10 -13.69 5.68
N GLU A 101 -3.24 -13.14 5.27
CA GLU A 101 -3.57 -12.92 3.85
C GLU A 101 -2.74 -11.80 3.21
N VAL A 102 -2.30 -10.81 3.99
CA VAL A 102 -1.39 -9.76 3.52
C VAL A 102 0.00 -10.36 3.27
N ALA A 103 0.49 -11.24 4.14
CA ALA A 103 1.74 -11.96 3.89
C ALA A 103 1.65 -12.84 2.63
N ALA A 104 0.54 -13.57 2.45
CA ALA A 104 0.30 -14.36 1.25
C ALA A 104 0.25 -13.49 -0.02
N TYR A 105 -0.36 -12.31 0.06
CA TYR A 105 -0.38 -11.34 -1.03
C TYR A 105 1.03 -10.92 -1.48
N PHE A 106 1.90 -10.54 -0.54
CA PHE A 106 3.28 -10.15 -0.88
C PHE A 106 4.12 -11.33 -1.37
N ASN A 107 3.91 -12.54 -0.86
CA ASN A 107 4.56 -13.73 -1.40
C ASN A 107 4.14 -13.98 -2.86
N GLN A 108 2.85 -13.90 -3.18
CA GLN A 108 2.38 -14.04 -4.56
C GLN A 108 2.98 -12.97 -5.48
N MET A 109 3.02 -11.71 -5.04
CA MET A 109 3.64 -10.62 -5.80
C MET A 109 5.13 -10.86 -6.06
N ALA A 110 5.84 -11.47 -5.10
CA ALA A 110 7.23 -11.87 -5.27
C ALA A 110 7.38 -13.05 -6.26
N GLU A 111 6.48 -14.02 -6.21
CA GLU A 111 6.46 -15.18 -7.10
C GLU A 111 6.20 -14.75 -8.55
N ASP A 112 5.22 -13.87 -8.78
CA ASP A 112 4.85 -13.34 -10.10
C ASP A 112 6.01 -12.61 -10.80
N LEU A 113 6.98 -12.08 -10.03
CA LEU A 113 8.18 -11.43 -10.58
C LEU A 113 9.21 -12.44 -11.11
N THR A 114 9.13 -13.72 -10.77
CA THR A 114 10.13 -14.73 -11.14
C THR A 114 10.24 -14.87 -12.66
N ASP A 115 9.10 -15.10 -13.33
CA ASP A 115 9.05 -15.26 -14.79
C ASP A 115 9.46 -13.97 -15.51
N ARG A 116 9.10 -12.81 -14.92
CA ARG A 116 9.47 -11.50 -15.44
C ARG A 116 10.99 -11.29 -15.39
N ILE A 117 11.62 -11.58 -14.25
CA ILE A 117 13.08 -11.46 -14.07
C ILE A 117 13.81 -12.37 -15.05
N GLN A 118 13.34 -13.61 -15.22
CA GLN A 118 13.92 -14.56 -16.16
C GLN A 118 13.87 -14.03 -17.60
N ARG A 119 12.72 -13.50 -18.02
CA ARG A 119 12.57 -12.90 -19.34
C ARG A 119 13.45 -11.67 -19.53
N GLU A 120 13.49 -10.77 -18.56
CA GLU A 120 14.32 -9.56 -18.60
C GLU A 120 15.82 -9.91 -18.68
N ALA A 121 16.25 -10.98 -18.01
CA ALA A 121 17.62 -11.48 -18.09
C ALA A 121 17.97 -12.01 -19.48
N TRP A 122 17.04 -12.68 -20.17
CA TRP A 122 17.24 -13.12 -21.55
C TRP A 122 17.28 -11.96 -22.54
N ASP A 123 16.37 -11.00 -22.39
CA ASP A 123 16.22 -9.89 -23.34
C ASP A 123 17.33 -8.83 -23.19
N TYR A 124 17.79 -8.58 -21.95
CA TYR A 124 18.68 -7.45 -21.63
C TYR A 124 19.99 -7.84 -20.94
N GLY A 125 20.15 -9.11 -20.58
CA GLY A 125 21.28 -9.61 -19.78
C GLY A 125 21.06 -9.46 -18.27
N GLU A 126 21.65 -10.39 -17.50
CA GLU A 126 21.52 -10.51 -16.04
C GLU A 126 21.96 -9.24 -15.29
N GLU A 127 22.96 -8.53 -15.81
CA GLU A 127 23.52 -7.33 -15.19
C GLU A 127 22.79 -6.03 -15.54
N SER A 128 21.74 -6.11 -16.35
CA SER A 128 20.96 -4.94 -16.75
C SER A 128 20.28 -4.28 -15.55
N GLN A 129 20.10 -2.96 -15.64
CA GLN A 129 19.41 -2.21 -14.58
C GLN A 129 17.98 -2.70 -14.37
N THR A 130 17.31 -3.17 -15.42
CA THR A 130 15.95 -3.72 -15.36
C THR A 130 15.89 -4.95 -14.46
N VAL A 131 16.78 -5.93 -14.67
CA VAL A 131 16.87 -7.15 -13.85
C VAL A 131 17.19 -6.81 -12.39
N LYS A 132 18.11 -5.86 -12.15
CA LYS A 132 18.46 -5.40 -10.81
C LYS A 132 17.28 -4.78 -10.08
N THR A 133 16.50 -3.93 -10.76
CA THR A 133 15.29 -3.32 -10.20
C THR A 133 14.24 -4.38 -9.88
N SER A 134 13.90 -5.26 -10.82
CA SER A 134 12.91 -6.33 -10.60
C SER A 134 13.31 -7.28 -9.47
N THR A 135 14.60 -7.62 -9.37
CA THR A 135 15.15 -8.43 -8.28
C THR A 135 15.06 -7.71 -6.93
N ALA A 136 15.33 -6.41 -6.89
CA ALA A 136 15.21 -5.61 -5.67
C ALA A 136 13.75 -5.55 -5.18
N ILE A 137 12.79 -5.38 -6.09
CA ILE A 137 11.36 -5.42 -5.78
C ILE A 137 10.97 -6.80 -5.22
N GLN A 138 11.36 -7.89 -5.90
CA GLN A 138 11.08 -9.25 -5.43
C GLN A 138 11.63 -9.48 -4.01
N LYS A 139 12.86 -9.05 -3.74
CA LYS A 139 13.48 -9.16 -2.42
C LYS A 139 12.70 -8.36 -1.36
N HIS A 140 12.28 -7.14 -1.69
CA HIS A 140 11.48 -6.30 -0.80
C HIS A 140 10.16 -6.98 -0.42
N TYR A 141 9.41 -7.51 -1.39
CA TYR A 141 8.16 -8.22 -1.10
C TYR A 141 8.34 -9.45 -0.21
N ARG A 142 9.38 -10.25 -0.45
CA ARG A 142 9.69 -11.40 0.44
C ARG A 142 10.05 -10.95 1.85
N GLN A 143 10.79 -9.86 2.00
CA GLN A 143 11.13 -9.29 3.30
C GLN A 143 9.85 -8.84 4.03
N VAL A 144 8.97 -8.07 3.38
CA VAL A 144 7.70 -7.64 3.96
C VAL A 144 6.87 -8.84 4.41
N ALA A 145 6.74 -9.87 3.57
CA ALA A 145 6.00 -11.08 3.93
C ALA A 145 6.61 -11.78 5.16
N SER A 146 7.94 -11.86 5.25
CA SER A 146 8.62 -12.44 6.42
C SER A 146 8.42 -11.63 7.70
N GLU A 147 8.42 -10.30 7.62
CA GLU A 147 8.23 -9.41 8.77
C GLU A 147 6.80 -9.46 9.30
N ILE A 148 5.82 -9.74 8.44
CA ILE A 148 4.42 -9.94 8.87
C ILE A 148 4.24 -11.25 9.64
N LEU A 149 4.98 -12.30 9.28
CA LEU A 149 4.87 -13.64 9.86
C LEU A 149 5.73 -13.86 11.11
N ALA A 150 6.64 -12.92 11.41
CA ALA A 150 7.51 -12.93 12.58
C ALA A 150 6.78 -12.49 13.86
#